data_AF-A0A432QLE6-F1
#
_entry.id   AF-A0A432QLE6-F1
#
_cell.length_a   1.000
_cell.length_b   1.000
_cell.length_c   1.000
_cell.angle_alpha   90.00
_cell.angle_beta   90.00
_cell.angle_gamma   90.00
#
_symmetry.space_group_name_H-M   'P 1'
#
loop_
_entity.id
_entity.type
_entity.pdbx_description
1 polymer ?
#
loop_
_entity_poly.entity_id
_entity_poly.type
_entity_poly.pdbx_seq_one_letter_code
_entity_poly.pdbx_strand_id
1 'polypeptide(L)' 'MTPMQFIRKQIFKVDTQLEMAELLGYQQATISRYESGWRISAVSQERIRRLAVDRGIAWNNDWFFSVPENFTDGAGDLAA' A
#
# COMPACT_ATOMS: atom_id res chain seq x y z
N MET A 1 -10.46 -0.46 3.88
CA MET A 1 -9.19 -0.58 3.14
C MET A 1 -8.09 -1.03 4.08
N THR A 2 -7.20 -1.96 3.69
CA THR A 2 -6.01 -2.32 4.49
C THR A 2 -4.83 -1.37 4.23
N PRO A 3 -3.82 -1.28 5.12
CA PRO A 3 -2.64 -0.44 4.90
C PRO A 3 -1.94 -0.72 3.56
N MET A 4 -1.81 -1.99 3.17
CA MET A 4 -1.22 -2.35 1.86
C MET A 4 -2.10 -1.89 0.68
N GLN A 5 -3.43 -2.00 0.78
CA GLN A 5 -4.34 -1.48 -0.25
C GLN A 5 -4.23 0.04 -0.38
N PHE A 6 -4.10 0.75 0.74
CA PHE A 6 -3.89 2.19 0.77
C PHE A 6 -2.56 2.58 0.11
N ILE A 7 -1.46 1.92 0.49
CA ILE A 7 -0.14 2.11 -0.14
C ILE A 7 -0.25 1.91 -1.66
N ARG A 8 -0.90 0.84 -2.10
CA ARG A 8 -1.00 0.54 -3.53
C ARG A 8 -1.85 1.56 -4.30
N LYS A 9 -3.09 1.78 -3.85
CA LYS A 9 -4.09 2.56 -4.59
C LYS A 9 -3.90 4.06 -4.45
N GLN A 10 -3.41 4.53 -3.31
CA GLN A 10 -3.37 5.97 -3.00
C GLN A 10 -1.96 6.54 -3.10
N ILE A 11 -0.96 5.80 -2.62
CA ILE A 11 0.43 6.26 -2.61
C ILE A 11 1.10 5.98 -3.96
N PHE A 12 1.06 4.72 -4.42
CA PHE A 12 1.65 4.34 -5.71
C PHE A 12 0.71 4.49 -6.91
N LYS A 13 -0.59 4.65 -6.67
CA LYS A 13 -1.64 4.83 -7.68
C LYS A 13 -1.60 3.75 -8.77
N VAL A 14 -1.49 2.49 -8.35
CA VAL A 14 -1.54 1.33 -9.26
C VAL A 14 -2.82 0.53 -9.04
N ASP A 15 -3.48 0.18 -10.14
CA ASP A 15 -4.85 -0.35 -10.12
C ASP A 15 -4.88 -1.83 -9.75
N THR A 16 -3.84 -2.58 -10.10
CA THR A 16 -3.78 -4.03 -9.90
C THR A 16 -2.72 -4.45 -8.90
N GLN A 17 -2.96 -5.58 -8.23
CA GLN A 17 -1.95 -6.22 -7.37
C GLN A 17 -0.73 -6.70 -8.17
N LEU A 18 -0.92 -7.05 -9.44
CA LEU A 18 0.15 -7.52 -10.32
C LEU A 18 1.14 -6.40 -10.62
N GLU A 19 0.66 -5.23 -11.02
CA GLU A 19 1.53 -4.05 -11.26
C GLU A 19 2.35 -3.70 -10.02
N MET A 20 1.73 -3.70 -8.84
CA MET A 20 2.46 -3.45 -7.59
C MET A 20 3.52 -4.52 -7.31
N ALA A 21 3.23 -5.78 -7.65
CA ALA A 21 4.17 -6.87 -7.48
C ALA A 21 5.37 -6.73 -8.40
N GLU A 22 5.15 -6.37 -9.67
CA GLU A 22 6.20 -6.12 -10.66
C GLU A 22 7.13 -4.99 -10.22
N LEU A 23 6.57 -3.89 -9.71
CA LEU A 23 7.36 -2.76 -9.20
C LEU A 23 8.26 -3.13 -8.01
N LEU A 24 7.84 -4.08 -7.19
CA LEU A 24 8.59 -4.54 -6.01
C LEU A 24 9.48 -5.76 -6.29
N GLY A 25 9.40 -6.33 -7.50
CA GLY A 25 10.07 -7.58 -7.86
C GLY A 25 9.53 -8.79 -7.09
N TYR A 26 8.21 -8.86 -6.91
CA TYR A 26 7.50 -9.95 -6.24
C TYR A 26 6.47 -10.60 -7.17
N GLN A 27 5.90 -11.71 -6.68
CA GLN A 27 4.73 -12.34 -7.29
C GLN A 27 3.45 -11.67 -6.79
N GLN A 28 2.39 -11.63 -7.61
CA GLN A 28 1.08 -11.07 -7.24
C GLN A 28 0.54 -11.67 -5.92
N ALA A 29 0.76 -12.97 -5.71
CA ALA A 29 0.35 -13.67 -4.49
C ALA A 29 0.94 -13.06 -3.20
N THR A 30 2.14 -12.47 -3.26
CA THR A 30 2.76 -11.78 -2.12
C THR A 30 1.97 -10.52 -1.75
N ILE A 31 1.58 -9.72 -2.76
CA ILE A 31 0.77 -8.52 -2.55
C ILE A 31 -0.62 -8.90 -2.03
N SER A 32 -1.23 -9.94 -2.62
CA SER A 32 -2.52 -10.47 -2.17
C SER A 32 -2.50 -10.83 -0.68
N ARG A 33 -1.48 -11.55 -0.21
CA ARG A 33 -1.32 -11.88 1.23
C ARG A 33 -1.26 -10.62 2.10
N TYR A 34 -0.45 -9.63 1.72
CA TYR A 34 -0.34 -8.38 2.48
C TYR A 34 -1.67 -7.61 2.50
N GLU A 35 -2.40 -7.58 1.39
CA GLU A 35 -3.72 -6.95 1.32
C GLU A 35 -4.79 -7.69 2.13
N SER A 36 -4.65 -9.01 2.32
CA SER A 36 -5.48 -9.81 3.23
C SER A 36 -5.11 -9.65 4.72
N GLY A 37 -4.17 -8.76 5.06
CA GLY A 37 -3.80 -8.45 6.45
C GLY A 37 -2.57 -9.19 6.97
N TRP A 38 -1.83 -9.90 6.11
CA TRP A 38 -0.55 -10.48 6.53
C TRP A 38 0.47 -9.38 6.82
N ARG A 39 1.30 -9.61 7.85
CA ARG A 39 2.38 -8.70 8.21
C ARG A 39 3.39 -8.58 7.07
N ILE A 40 3.66 -7.34 6.66
CA ILE A 40 4.71 -7.01 5.69
C ILE A 40 6.08 -7.21 6.38
N SER A 41 6.97 -7.99 5.75
CA SER A 41 8.31 -8.25 6.28
C SER A 41 9.18 -6.99 6.27
N ALA A 42 10.21 -6.92 7.12
CA ALA A 42 11.13 -5.77 7.14
C ALA A 42 11.83 -5.54 5.78
N VAL A 43 12.19 -6.62 5.08
CA VAL A 43 12.78 -6.56 3.74
C VAL A 43 11.79 -5.98 2.73
N SER A 44 10.52 -6.38 2.80
CA SER A 44 9.46 -5.86 1.93
C SER A 44 9.15 -4.39 2.22
N GLN A 45 9.12 -4.00 3.50
CA GLN A 45 8.95 -2.60 3.90
C GLN A 45 10.08 -1.74 3.32
N GLU A 46 11.32 -2.21 3.39
CA GLU A 46 12.46 -1.49 2.83
C GLU A 46 12.36 -1.33 1.30
N ARG A 47 11.94 -2.37 0.57
CA ARG A 47 11.71 -2.27 -0.88
C ARG A 47 10.63 -1.26 -1.23
N ILE A 48 9.54 -1.23 -0.46
CA ILE A 48 8.46 -0.27 -0.64
C ILE A 48 8.96 1.16 -0.41
N ARG A 49 9.76 1.40 0.63
CA ARG A 49 10.38 2.72 0.87
C ARG A 49 11.29 3.15 -0.26
N ARG A 50 12.15 2.25 -0.75
CA ARG A 50 13.04 2.54 -1.89
C ARG A 50 12.24 2.91 -3.13
N LEU A 51 11.20 2.15 -3.45
CA LEU A 51 10.32 2.47 -4.58
C LEU A 51 9.66 3.85 -4.43
N ALA A 52 9.27 4.25 -3.22
CA ALA A 52 8.76 5.60 -2.97
C ALA A 52 9.83 6.67 -3.22
N VAL A 53 11.04 6.47 -2.72
CA VAL A 53 12.20 7.38 -2.94
C VAL A 53 12.53 7.49 -4.42
N ASP A 54 12.63 6.37 -5.14
CA ASP A 54 12.93 6.32 -6.58
C ASP A 54 11.88 7.07 -7.41
N ARG A 55 10.65 7.14 -6.90
CA ARG A 55 9.52 7.87 -7.52
C ARG A 55 9.35 9.29 -7.00
N GLY A 56 10.21 9.78 -6.10
CA GLY A 56 10.10 11.11 -5.50
C GLY A 56 8.85 11.28 -4.61
N ILE A 57 8.32 10.19 -4.07
CA ILE A 57 7.14 10.20 -3.20
C ILE A 57 7.58 10.47 -1.76
N ALA A 58 6.98 11.48 -1.13
CA ALA A 58 7.13 11.71 0.31
C ALA A 58 6.54 10.53 1.09
N TRP A 59 7.36 9.88 1.91
CA TRP A 59 7.00 8.64 2.58
C TRP A 59 6.65 8.85 4.06
N ASN A 60 5.58 8.19 4.54
CA ASN A 60 5.27 8.05 5.97
C ASN A 60 5.24 6.55 6.36
N ASN A 61 6.01 6.16 7.37
CA ASN A 61 6.08 4.78 7.86
C ASN A 61 4.79 4.30 8.54
N ASP A 62 3.95 5.20 9.03
CA ASP A 62 2.68 4.85 9.67
C ASP A 62 1.74 4.13 8.70
N TRP A 63 1.89 4.38 7.39
CA TRP A 63 1.13 3.71 6.33
C TRP A 63 1.34 2.20 6.25
N PHE A 64 2.37 1.64 6.90
CA PHE A 64 2.50 0.18 7.02
C PHE A 64 1.57 -0.43 8.06
N PHE A 65 1.09 0.38 9.00
CA PHE A 65 0.40 -0.07 10.20
C PHE A 65 -1.05 0.40 10.23
N SER A 66 -1.33 1.59 9.71
CA SER A 66 -2.66 2.19 9.69
C SER A 66 -2.93 2.95 8.40
N VAL A 67 -4.22 3.04 8.06
CA VAL A 67 -4.72 3.98 7.05
C VAL A 67 -5.05 5.28 7.78
N PRO A 68 -4.69 6.47 7.28
CA PRO A 68 -5.04 7.74 7.90
C PRO A 68 -6.56 7.87 8.11
N GLU A 69 -7.00 8.31 9.28
CA GLU A 69 -8.44 8.39 9.63
C GLU A 69 -9.24 9.34 8.72
N ASN A 70 -8.58 10.38 8.22
CA ASN A 70 -9.15 11.35 7.28
C ASN A 70 -9.20 10.83 5.83
N PHE A 71 -8.74 9.60 5.57
CA PHE A 71 -8.86 8.98 4.27
C PHE A 71 -10.23 8.31 4.14
N THR A 72 -11.21 9.08 3.69
CA THR A 72 -12.53 8.56 3.28
C THR A 72 -12.42 8.03 1.85
N ASP A 73 -12.53 6.72 1.64
CA ASP A 73 -12.47 6.09 0.31
C ASP A 73 -13.75 6.29 -0.52
N GLY A 74 -14.45 7.40 -0.33
CA GLY A 74 -15.73 7.70 -0.98
C GLY A 74 -16.90 6.79 -0.57
N ALA A 75 -16.69 5.75 0.25
CA ALA A 75 -17.78 4.89 0.73
C ALA A 75 -18.41 5.33 2.06
N GLY A 76 -17.90 6.39 2.69
CA GLY A 76 -18.31 6.85 4.03
C GLY A 76 -19.39 7.93 4.08
N ASP A 77 -19.86 8.45 2.95
CA ASP A 77 -20.73 9.63 2.89
C ASP A 77 -22.24 9.28 2.89
N LEU A 78 -22.64 8.30 3.72
CA LEU A 78 -24.05 7.91 3.92
C LEU A 78 -24.47 7.85 5.41
N ALA A 79 -23.72 8.47 6.31
CA ALA A 79 -24.10 8.56 7.71
C ALA A 79 -23.78 9.95 8.31
N ALA A 80 -24.58 10.94 7.93
CA ALA A 80 -24.78 12.18 8.69
C ALA A 80 -26.23 12.64 8.53
#